data_AF-A0A348NQ20-F1
#
_entry.id   AF-A0A348NQ20-F1
#
_cell.length_a   1.000
_cell.length_b   1.000
_cell.length_c   1.000
_cell.angle_alpha   90.00
_cell.angle_beta   90.00
_cell.angle_gamma   90.00
#
_symmetry.space_group_name_H-M   'P 1'
#
loop_
_entity.id
_entity.type
_entity.pdbx_description
1 polymer ?
#
loop_
_entity_poly.entity_id
_entity_poly.type
_entity_poly.pdbx_seq_one_letter_code
_entity_poly.pdbx_strand_id
1 'polypeptide(L)'
;MTSATQISNQLVSVVIPAYNAERWIKEALSSVLSQTYRDLKIIVIDDGCTDGTANVFRVGYIPIGAHSALYLESSEVLSRSE
;
A
#
# COMPACT_ATOMS: atom_id res chain seq x y z
N MET A 1 -12.37 14.89 37.80
CA MET A 1 -11.47 15.29 36.71
C MET A 1 -11.43 14.14 35.71
N THR A 2 -12.26 14.19 34.68
CA THR A 2 -12.35 13.13 33.67
C THR A 2 -11.22 13.35 32.68
N SER A 3 -10.23 12.46 32.67
CA SER A 3 -9.15 12.46 31.68
C SER A 3 -9.76 12.12 30.32
N ALA A 4 -9.53 12.98 29.32
CA ALA A 4 -9.89 12.67 27.94
C ALA A 4 -8.93 11.59 27.44
N THR A 5 -9.45 10.42 27.08
CA THR A 5 -8.68 9.38 26.39
C THR A 5 -8.19 9.95 25.07
N GLN A 6 -6.87 10.15 24.94
CA GLN A 6 -6.24 10.43 23.66
C GLN A 6 -6.44 9.23 22.74
N ILE A 7 -7.27 9.38 21.71
CA ILE A 7 -7.39 8.36 20.66
C ILE A 7 -6.22 8.59 19.70
N SER A 8 -5.10 7.93 19.97
CA SER A 8 -4.04 7.77 18.99
C SER A 8 -4.60 6.98 17.81
N ASN A 9 -4.53 7.56 16.62
CA ASN A 9 -5.04 6.94 15.42
C ASN A 9 -4.24 5.64 15.14
N GLN A 10 -4.93 4.51 14.95
CA GLN A 10 -4.29 3.19 14.78
C GLN A 10 -3.67 3.07 13.38
N LEU A 11 -2.44 2.57 13.25
CA LEU A 11 -1.90 2.31 11.92
C LEU A 11 -2.68 1.18 11.24
N VAL A 12 -3.26 1.44 10.07
CA VAL A 12 -3.92 0.42 9.24
C VAL A 12 -3.03 0.07 8.06
N SER A 13 -2.76 -1.22 7.88
CA SER A 13 -2.01 -1.72 6.73
C SER A 13 -2.96 -2.24 5.66
N VAL A 14 -2.83 -1.73 4.43
CA VAL A 14 -3.57 -2.17 3.25
C VAL A 14 -2.62 -2.97 2.37
N VAL A 15 -2.87 -4.27 2.25
CA VAL A 15 -2.08 -5.17 1.41
C VAL A 15 -2.82 -5.43 0.10
N ILE A 16 -2.15 -5.17 -1.02
CA ILE A 16 -2.71 -5.27 -2.38
C ILE A 16 -1.85 -6.27 -3.17
N PRO A 17 -2.19 -7.57 -3.17
CA PRO A 17 -1.58 -8.51 -4.10
C PRO A 17 -2.00 -8.16 -5.54
N ALA A 18 -1.04 -8.15 -6.45
CA ALA A 18 -1.23 -7.81 -7.86
C ALA A 18 -0.66 -8.91 -8.75
N TYR A 19 -1.49 -9.43 -9.65
CA TYR A 19 -1.09 -10.36 -10.71
C TYR A 19 -1.82 -9.97 -11.99
N ASN A 20 -1.09 -9.54 -13.01
CA ASN A 20 -1.62 -9.15 -14.31
C ASN A 20 -2.87 -8.25 -14.25
N ALA A 21 -2.78 -7.21 -13.42
CA ALA A 21 -3.82 -6.26 -13.10
C ALA A 21 -3.66 -4.89 -13.77
N GLU A 22 -2.98 -4.79 -14.92
CA GLU A 22 -2.63 -3.51 -15.58
C GLU A 22 -3.84 -2.58 -15.74
N ARG A 23 -5.01 -3.17 -16.02
CA ARG A 23 -6.26 -2.44 -16.23
C ARG A 23 -6.87 -1.84 -14.97
N TRP A 24 -6.56 -2.37 -13.78
CA TRP A 24 -7.26 -2.05 -12.53
C TRP A 24 -6.35 -1.46 -11.45
N ILE A 25 -5.06 -1.79 -11.47
CA ILE A 25 -4.13 -1.47 -10.38
C ILE A 25 -4.06 0.04 -10.10
N LYS A 26 -4.16 0.87 -11.14
CA LYS A 26 -4.18 2.33 -11.00
C LYS A 26 -5.41 2.84 -10.25
N GLU A 27 -6.59 2.28 -10.54
CA GLU A 27 -7.85 2.66 -9.89
C GLU A 27 -7.86 2.19 -8.43
N ALA A 28 -7.43 0.95 -8.18
CA ALA A 28 -7.30 0.41 -6.82
C ALA A 28 -6.37 1.27 -5.95
N LEU A 29 -5.19 1.62 -6.47
CA LEU A 29 -4.25 2.51 -5.78
C LEU A 29 -4.86 3.90 -5.53
N SER A 30 -5.50 4.48 -6.54
CA SER A 30 -6.15 5.80 -6.41
C SER A 30 -7.24 5.78 -5.33
N SER A 31 -8.03 4.69 -5.26
CA SER A 31 -9.06 4.51 -4.23
C SER A 31 -8.46 4.49 -2.83
N VAL A 32 -7.41 3.69 -2.60
CA VAL A 32 -6.76 3.60 -1.27
C VAL A 32 -6.03 4.90 -0.90
N LEU A 33 -5.42 5.58 -1.86
CA LEU A 33 -4.74 6.86 -1.64
C LEU A 33 -5.72 8.02 -1.36
N SER A 34 -6.97 7.91 -1.79
CA SER A 34 -8.01 8.92 -1.57
C SER A 34 -8.75 8.80 -0.23
N GLN A 35 -8.41 7.80 0.60
CA GLN A 35 -9.08 7.56 1.86
C GLN A 35 -8.92 8.73 2.84
N THR A 36 -9.99 9.01 3.60
CA THR A 36 -9.99 10.06 4.62
C THR A 36 -9.18 9.68 5.87
N TYR A 37 -8.99 8.38 6.11
CA TYR A 37 -8.13 7.86 7.16
C TYR A 37 -6.65 8.05 6.80
N ARG A 38 -5.87 8.70 7.65
CA ARG A 38 -4.52 9.17 7.30
C ARG A 38 -3.40 8.19 7.60
N ASP A 39 -3.49 7.44 8.70
CA ASP A 39 -2.45 6.49 9.11
C ASP A 39 -2.57 5.17 8.35
N LEU A 40 -2.29 5.23 7.06
CA LEU A 40 -2.26 4.09 6.15
C LEU A 40 -0.83 3.72 5.77
N LYS A 41 -0.54 2.42 5.86
CA LYS A 41 0.61 1.77 5.24
C LYS A 41 0.12 0.92 4.09
N ILE A 42 0.47 1.28 2.86
CA ILE A 42 0.05 0.55 1.66
C ILE A 42 1.19 -0.35 1.23
N ILE A 43 0.91 -1.63 0.99
CA ILE A 43 1.88 -2.63 0.56
C ILE A 43 1.33 -3.29 -0.70
N VAL A 44 1.94 -3.05 -1.85
CA VAL A 44 1.59 -3.80 -3.07
C VAL A 44 2.58 -4.94 -3.22
N ILE A 45 2.07 -6.13 -3.50
CA ILE A 45 2.87 -7.34 -3.72
C ILE A 45 2.74 -7.71 -5.19
N ASP A 46 3.83 -7.65 -5.94
CA ASP A 46 3.91 -8.18 -7.30
C ASP A 46 4.02 -9.71 -7.23
N ASP A 47 2.97 -10.40 -7.66
CA ASP A 47 2.89 -11.86 -7.68
C ASP A 47 3.33 -12.47 -9.02
N GLY A 48 4.35 -11.90 -9.63
CA GLY A 48 4.92 -12.36 -10.90
C GLY A 48 4.17 -11.84 -12.11
N CYS A 49 3.82 -10.55 -12.10
CA CYS A 49 3.19 -9.88 -13.23
C CYS A 49 4.09 -9.95 -14.47
N THR A 50 3.47 -10.26 -15.60
CA THR A 50 4.11 -10.30 -16.92
C THR A 50 3.56 -9.24 -17.88
N ASP A 51 2.57 -8.45 -17.44
CA ASP A 51 1.97 -7.33 -18.15
C ASP A 51 2.49 -5.97 -17.62
N GLY A 52 1.81 -4.86 -17.96
CA GLY A 52 2.17 -3.52 -17.50
C GLY A 52 1.85 -3.21 -16.03
N THR A 53 1.35 -4.17 -15.23
CA THR A 53 0.93 -3.95 -13.83
C THR A 53 2.03 -3.32 -12.98
N ALA A 54 3.21 -3.93 -13.03
CA ALA A 54 4.35 -3.53 -12.22
C ALA A 54 4.86 -2.13 -12.58
N ASN A 55 4.66 -1.69 -13.83
CA ASN A 55 5.04 -0.35 -14.28
C ASN A 55 4.27 0.75 -13.56
N VAL A 56 3.09 0.45 -13.01
CA VAL A 56 2.26 1.43 -12.29
C VAL A 56 2.85 1.79 -10.93
N PHE A 57 3.58 0.86 -10.30
CA PHE A 57 4.05 1.02 -8.92
C PHE A 57 5.56 0.86 -8.71
N ARG A 58 6.33 0.41 -9.70
CA ARG A 58 7.80 0.35 -9.61
C ARG A 58 8.48 1.70 -9.84
N VAL A 59 7.74 2.75 -10.20
CA VAL A 59 8.25 4.12 -10.36
C VAL A 59 8.34 4.82 -8.99
N GLY A 60 9.28 4.36 -8.16
CA GLY A 60 9.78 5.05 -6.97
C GLY A 60 8.83 5.12 -5.78
N TYR A 61 9.41 5.20 -4.59
CA TYR A 61 8.70 5.58 -3.36
C TYR A 61 8.03 6.94 -3.59
N ILE A 62 6.69 6.98 -3.66
CA ILE A 62 5.93 8.23 -3.77
C ILE A 62 5.43 8.59 -2.37
N PRO A 63 6.10 9.49 -1.62
CA PRO A 63 5.52 10.05 -0.41
C PRO A 63 4.32 10.93 -0.83
N ILE A 64 3.10 10.47 -0.55
CA ILE A 64 1.87 11.24 -0.79
C ILE A 64 1.33 11.75 0.55
N GLY A 65 2.00 12.75 1.12
CA GLY A 65 1.59 13.37 2.38
C GLY A 65 1.68 12.42 3.58
N ALA A 66 0.55 12.13 4.24
CA ALA A 66 0.49 11.31 5.46
C ALA A 66 0.55 9.79 5.21
N HIS A 67 0.51 9.35 3.95
CA HIS A 67 0.50 7.94 3.60
C HIS A 67 1.92 7.44 3.29
N SER A 68 2.21 6.20 3.70
CA SER A 68 3.43 5.49 3.29
C SER A 68 3.07 4.34 2.36
N ALA A 69 3.75 4.24 1.23
CA ALA A 69 3.57 3.15 0.27
C ALA A 69 4.89 2.37 0.11
N LEU A 70 4.78 1.05 0.10
CA LEU A 70 5.88 0.12 -0.13
C LEU A 70 5.47 -0.86 -1.22
N TYR A 71 6.40 -1.13 -2.13
CA TYR A 71 6.21 -2.05 -3.24
C TYR A 71 7.20 -3.21 -3.05
N LEU A 72 6.69 -4.43 -3.11
CA LEU A 72 7.46 -5.65 -2.89
C LEU A 72 7.20 -6.65 -4.00
N GLU A 73 8.24 -7.34 -4.43
CA GLU A 73 8.11 -8.57 -5.21
C GLU A 73 7.69 -9.72 -4.25
N SER A 74 6.94 -10.71 -4.73
CA SER A 74 6.51 -11.87 -3.93
C SER A 74 7.68 -12.57 -3.20
N SER A 75 8.87 -12.61 -3.81
CA SER A 75 10.08 -13.16 -3.19
C SER A 75 10.60 -12.31 -2.02
N GLU A 76 10.41 -10.98 -2.05
CA GLU A 76 10.88 -10.08 -0.99
C GLU A 76 9.99 -10.15 0.25
N VAL A 77 8.68 -10.40 0.08
CA VAL A 77 7.73 -10.60 1.19
C VAL A 77 8.14 -11.80 2.03
N LEU A 78 8.44 -12.93 1.39
CA LEU A 78 8.85 -14.17 2.05
C LEU A 78 10.19 -14.04 2.78
N SER A 79 11.08 -13.15 2.32
CA SER A 79 12.37 -12.88 2.99
C SER A 79 12.24 -11.99 4.24
N ARG A 80 11.10 -11.31 4.41
CA ARG A 80 10.87 -10.32 5.48
C ARG A 80 9.91 -10.81 6.56
N SER A 81 9.54 -12.09 6.54
CA SER A 81 8.62 -12.70 7.50
C SER A 81 9.29 -13.19 8.80
N GLU A 82 10.54 -12.78 9.05
CA GLU A 82 11.26 -13.00 10.32
C GLU A 82 11.14 -11.80 11.27
#